data_AF-A0A9D3V4D9-F1
#
_entry.id   AF-A0A9D3V4D9-F1
#
_cell.length_a   1.000
_cell.length_b   1.000
_cell.length_c   1.000
_cell.angle_alpha   90.00
_cell.angle_beta   90.00
_cell.angle_gamma   90.00
#
_symmetry.space_group_name_H-M   'P 1'
#
loop_
_entity.id
_entity.type
_entity.pdbx_description
1 polymer ?
#
loop_
_entity_poly.entity_id
_entity_poly.type
_entity_poly.pdbx_seq_one_letter_code
_entity_poly.pdbx_strand_id
1 'polypeptide(L)'
;MSCKNFLLYTTWLIIFINPSVEWPESNSIPPPTPTPWPEQFHALLCMKLYSGVHQITDLWYDWPKGRNVNLQQKQLGVYMYDVEWNNGTSFYYTKGINGTCQTIEFGVGIPRPDFLDGANYLGTQVKDGFLCNVWEKVDFIWYYEDVATKRPVRWDFYDGKYIWLLVLFRVDARYRLNQYGKFSGIITHVMTFEAGATLPDSVVQAPHYCFTAKPKREDV
;
A
#
# COMPACT_ATOMS: atom_id res chain seq x y z
N MET A 1 -2.66 51.50 67.33
CA MET A 1 -3.47 51.93 66.17
C MET A 1 -2.68 52.98 65.39
N SER A 2 -2.13 52.60 64.23
CA SER A 2 -1.73 53.53 63.17
C SER A 2 -1.54 52.70 61.90
N CYS A 3 -2.54 52.76 61.01
CA CYS A 3 -2.54 52.07 59.73
C CYS A 3 -1.82 52.96 58.73
N LYS A 4 -0.65 52.55 58.23
CA LYS A 4 0.07 53.26 57.17
C LYS A 4 -0.43 52.75 55.81
N ASN A 5 -1.01 53.65 55.00
CA ASN A 5 -1.39 53.38 53.62
C ASN A 5 -0.14 53.07 52.79
N PHE A 6 -0.07 51.85 52.24
CA PHE A 6 0.96 51.44 51.29
C PHE A 6 0.42 51.63 49.88
N LEU A 7 0.91 52.64 49.15
CA LEU A 7 0.59 52.85 47.74
C LEU A 7 1.49 51.92 46.90
N LEU A 8 0.91 50.86 46.34
CA LEU A 8 1.56 49.99 45.35
C LEU A 8 1.46 50.64 43.96
N TYR A 9 2.58 51.13 43.43
CA TYR A 9 2.70 51.52 42.03
C TYR A 9 2.98 50.27 41.18
N THR A 10 2.02 49.83 40.37
CA THR A 10 2.25 48.79 39.36
C THR A 10 2.69 49.44 38.06
N THR A 11 3.98 49.30 37.73
CA THR A 11 4.50 49.71 36.42
C THR A 11 4.12 48.65 35.39
N TRP A 12 3.17 48.97 34.51
CA TRP A 12 2.89 48.17 33.32
C TRP A 12 3.96 48.43 32.27
N LEU A 13 4.89 47.47 32.09
CA LEU A 13 5.77 47.46 30.92
C LEU A 13 4.96 47.02 29.70
N ILE A 14 4.55 47.96 28.86
CA ILE A 14 4.02 47.64 27.53
C ILE A 14 5.23 47.34 26.64
N ILE A 15 5.46 46.04 26.38
CA ILE A 15 6.41 45.60 25.36
C ILE A 15 5.77 45.91 24.01
N PHE A 16 6.23 46.96 23.34
CA PHE A 16 5.91 47.20 21.93
C PHE A 16 6.55 46.08 21.11
N ILE A 17 5.76 45.09 20.72
CA ILE A 17 6.18 44.08 19.77
C ILE A 17 6.32 44.82 18.43
N ASN A 18 7.56 44.97 17.94
CA ASN A 18 7.81 45.51 16.61
C ASN A 18 7.12 44.58 15.59
N PRO A 19 6.16 45.06 14.79
CA PRO A 19 5.46 44.22 13.80
C PRO A 19 6.36 43.78 12.63
N SER A 20 7.61 44.24 12.61
CA SER A 20 8.62 43.98 11.58
C SER A 20 9.63 42.89 11.96
N VAL A 21 9.35 42.08 12.99
CA VAL A 21 10.05 40.79 13.15
C VAL A 21 9.53 39.85 12.07
N GLU A 22 10.16 39.90 10.90
CA GLU A 22 10.08 38.84 9.92
C GLU A 22 10.64 37.58 10.59
N TRP A 23 9.74 36.70 11.03
CA TRP A 23 10.11 35.35 11.37
C TRP A 23 10.79 34.76 10.13
N PRO A 24 11.99 34.15 10.26
CA PRO A 24 12.61 33.51 9.12
C PRO A 24 11.57 32.55 8.54
N GLU A 25 11.30 32.67 7.24
CA GLU A 25 10.48 31.70 6.52
C GLU A 25 10.93 30.32 7.01
N SER A 26 10.03 29.58 7.62
CA SER A 26 10.37 28.23 8.04
C SER A 26 10.86 27.56 6.76
N ASN A 27 12.14 27.16 6.74
CA ASN A 27 12.69 26.33 5.69
C ASN A 27 11.86 25.04 5.69
N SER A 28 10.74 25.07 4.99
CA SER A 28 9.79 23.97 4.93
C SER A 28 10.50 22.89 4.14
N ILE A 29 11.00 21.90 4.87
CA ILE A 29 11.60 20.72 4.27
C ILE A 29 10.52 20.11 3.35
N PRO A 30 10.80 19.91 2.05
CA PRO A 30 9.81 19.35 1.16
C PRO A 30 9.36 17.98 1.67
N PRO A 31 8.08 17.61 1.46
CA PRO A 31 7.58 16.32 1.90
C PRO A 31 8.41 15.18 1.26
N PRO A 32 8.61 14.06 1.96
CA PRO A 32 9.35 12.94 1.41
C PRO A 32 8.62 12.34 0.21
N THR A 33 9.39 11.90 -0.77
CA THR A 33 8.89 11.10 -1.90
C THR A 33 8.86 9.61 -1.51
N PRO A 34 7.87 8.83 -1.98
CA PRO A 34 7.88 7.37 -1.80
C PRO A 34 9.11 6.74 -2.44
N THR A 35 9.70 5.74 -1.79
CA THR A 35 10.78 4.96 -2.40
C THR A 35 10.20 4.04 -3.47
N PRO A 36 10.72 4.05 -4.72
CA PRO A 36 10.34 3.07 -5.73
C PRO A 36 10.58 1.65 -5.22
N TRP A 37 9.71 0.71 -5.61
CA TRP A 37 9.99 -0.70 -5.36
C TRP A 37 11.29 -1.12 -6.04
N PRO A 38 12.10 -1.98 -5.42
CA PRO A 38 13.21 -2.61 -6.12
C PRO A 38 12.67 -3.44 -7.29
N GLU A 39 13.45 -3.58 -8.36
CA GLU A 39 13.04 -4.32 -9.55
C GLU A 39 12.71 -5.79 -9.27
N GLN A 40 13.30 -6.35 -8.20
CA GLN A 40 13.04 -7.70 -7.75
C GLN A 40 12.95 -7.71 -6.22
N PHE A 41 12.00 -8.45 -5.67
CA PHE A 41 11.95 -8.72 -4.23
C PHE A 41 11.07 -9.93 -3.89
N HIS A 42 11.26 -10.42 -2.68
CA HIS A 42 10.36 -11.34 -1.99
C HIS A 42 9.77 -10.67 -0.75
N ALA A 43 8.48 -10.88 -0.51
CA ALA A 43 7.82 -10.41 0.70
C ALA A 43 6.85 -11.46 1.25
N LEU A 44 6.92 -11.74 2.55
CA LEU A 44 5.90 -12.51 3.25
C LEU A 44 4.83 -11.57 3.77
N LEU A 45 3.58 -11.78 3.35
CA LEU A 45 2.45 -10.92 3.67
C LEU A 45 1.46 -11.63 4.58
N CYS A 46 0.98 -10.91 5.60
CA CYS A 46 -0.18 -11.31 6.40
C CYS A 46 -1.36 -10.41 6.05
N MET A 47 -2.40 -11.01 5.47
CA MET A 47 -3.51 -10.29 4.84
C MET A 47 -4.82 -10.60 5.54
N LYS A 48 -5.65 -9.57 5.68
CA LYS A 48 -7.08 -9.70 5.98
C LYS A 48 -7.86 -9.29 4.75
N LEU A 49 -8.56 -10.26 4.16
CA LEU A 49 -9.37 -10.06 2.96
C LEU A 49 -10.69 -9.34 3.29
N TYR A 50 -11.34 -8.80 2.27
CA TYR A 50 -12.66 -8.15 2.39
C TYR A 50 -13.72 -9.07 3.02
N SER A 51 -13.64 -10.37 2.76
CA SER A 51 -14.51 -11.40 3.34
C SER A 51 -14.30 -11.60 4.85
N GLY A 52 -13.26 -10.99 5.42
CA GLY A 52 -12.81 -11.19 6.79
C GLY A 52 -11.87 -12.40 6.97
N VAL A 53 -11.63 -13.17 5.91
CA VAL A 53 -10.70 -14.32 5.92
C VAL A 53 -9.26 -13.83 6.01
N HIS A 54 -8.46 -14.51 6.82
CA HIS A 54 -7.01 -14.28 6.90
C HIS A 54 -6.27 -15.13 5.88
N GLN A 55 -5.20 -14.56 5.31
CA GLN A 55 -4.38 -15.19 4.29
C GLN A 55 -2.91 -14.85 4.55
N ILE A 56 -2.03 -15.83 4.36
CA ILE A 56 -0.61 -15.59 4.17
C ILE A 56 -0.31 -15.65 2.68
N THR A 57 0.50 -14.72 2.18
CA THR A 57 0.95 -14.71 0.78
C THR A 57 2.47 -14.61 0.74
N ASP A 58 3.12 -15.55 0.05
CA ASP A 58 4.50 -15.39 -0.40
C ASP A 58 4.47 -14.63 -1.73
N LEU A 59 4.85 -13.36 -1.70
CA LEU A 59 4.89 -12.47 -2.85
C LEU A 59 6.29 -12.45 -3.45
N TRP A 60 6.40 -12.78 -4.74
CA TRP A 60 7.62 -12.66 -5.53
C TRP A 60 7.39 -11.70 -6.69
N TYR A 61 8.04 -10.55 -6.62
CA TYR A 61 7.97 -9.52 -7.64
C TYR A 61 9.26 -9.55 -8.47
N ASP A 62 9.12 -9.53 -9.79
CA ASP A 62 10.24 -9.61 -10.72
C ASP A 62 9.93 -8.82 -11.99
N TRP A 63 10.21 -7.52 -11.94
CA TRP A 63 9.96 -6.55 -13.01
C TRP A 63 10.73 -6.86 -14.30
N PRO A 64 12.04 -7.21 -14.27
CA PRO A 64 12.78 -7.54 -15.49
C PRO A 64 12.20 -8.74 -16.23
N LYS A 65 11.60 -9.70 -15.51
CA LYS A 65 10.88 -10.85 -16.10
C LYS A 65 9.37 -10.60 -16.25
N GLY A 66 8.88 -9.41 -15.91
CA GLY A 66 7.49 -9.00 -16.07
C GLY A 66 6.49 -9.90 -15.35
N ARG A 67 6.79 -10.34 -14.13
CA ARG A 67 5.93 -11.24 -13.36
C ARG A 67 5.75 -10.81 -11.90
N ASN A 68 4.55 -11.03 -11.38
CA ASN A 68 4.19 -10.87 -9.97
C ASN A 68 3.50 -12.16 -9.50
N VAL A 69 4.14 -12.88 -8.59
CA VAL A 69 3.71 -14.23 -8.18
C VAL A 69 3.28 -14.21 -6.73
N ASN A 70 2.01 -14.48 -6.49
CA ASN A 70 1.39 -14.57 -5.18
C ASN A 70 1.07 -16.04 -4.88
N LEU A 71 1.79 -16.62 -3.92
CA LEU A 71 1.49 -17.96 -3.43
C LEU A 71 0.66 -17.84 -2.16
N GLN A 72 -0.62 -18.13 -2.26
CA GLN A 72 -1.64 -17.72 -1.29
C GLN A 72 -2.13 -18.91 -0.47
N GLN A 73 -2.03 -18.82 0.86
CA GLN A 73 -2.64 -19.75 1.79
C GLN A 73 -3.69 -19.04 2.63
N LYS A 74 -4.97 -19.25 2.30
CA LYS A 74 -6.11 -18.80 3.10
C LYS A 74 -6.27 -19.70 4.33
N GLN A 75 -6.67 -19.12 5.46
CA GLN A 75 -7.05 -19.90 6.64
C GLN A 75 -8.24 -20.81 6.28
N LEU A 76 -8.04 -22.13 6.40
CA LEU A 76 -9.00 -23.17 6.02
C LEU A 76 -9.39 -23.17 4.52
N GLY A 77 -8.57 -22.56 3.67
CA GLY A 77 -8.76 -22.54 2.22
C GLY A 77 -7.75 -23.39 1.45
N VAL A 78 -7.92 -23.43 0.13
CA VAL A 78 -7.01 -24.12 -0.78
C VAL A 78 -5.78 -23.24 -1.03
N TYR A 79 -4.60 -23.86 -1.08
CA TYR A 79 -3.37 -23.20 -1.50
C TYR A 79 -3.45 -22.82 -2.98
N MET A 80 -3.31 -21.53 -3.26
CA MET A 80 -3.60 -20.95 -4.56
C MET A 80 -2.36 -20.29 -5.15
N TYR A 81 -2.12 -20.54 -6.43
CA TYR A 81 -1.13 -19.82 -7.22
C TYR A 81 -1.84 -18.72 -7.99
N ASP A 82 -1.34 -17.51 -7.86
CA ASP A 82 -1.78 -16.34 -8.59
C ASP A 82 -0.54 -15.73 -9.25
N VAL A 83 -0.45 -15.91 -10.57
CA VAL A 83 0.70 -15.51 -11.39
C VAL A 83 0.22 -14.46 -12.36
N GLU A 84 0.64 -13.21 -12.13
CA GLU A 84 0.29 -12.05 -12.93
C GLU A 84 1.45 -11.68 -13.84
N TRP A 85 1.14 -11.35 -15.09
CA TRP A 85 2.13 -11.00 -16.10
C TRP A 85 1.99 -9.55 -16.56
N ASN A 86 3.11 -8.96 -16.97
CA ASN A 86 3.15 -7.59 -17.43
C ASN A 86 2.43 -7.35 -18.78
N ASN A 87 2.05 -8.42 -19.49
CA ASN A 87 1.18 -8.34 -20.66
C ASN A 87 -0.32 -8.25 -20.30
N GLY A 88 -0.65 -8.29 -19.00
CA GLY A 88 -2.00 -8.21 -18.46
C GLY A 88 -2.78 -9.51 -18.40
N THR A 89 -2.12 -10.66 -18.62
CA THR A 89 -2.69 -11.97 -18.32
C THR A 89 -2.37 -12.38 -16.90
N SER A 90 -3.34 -12.96 -16.19
CA SER A 90 -3.14 -13.59 -14.89
C SER A 90 -3.68 -15.01 -14.87
N PHE A 91 -2.96 -15.89 -14.18
CA PHE A 91 -3.34 -17.28 -13.96
C PHE A 91 -3.59 -17.55 -12.49
N TYR A 92 -4.80 -17.97 -12.19
CA TYR A 92 -5.22 -18.42 -10.87
C TYR A 92 -5.39 -19.93 -10.92
N TYR A 93 -4.50 -20.69 -10.29
CA TYR A 93 -4.59 -22.16 -10.30
C TYR A 93 -4.21 -22.88 -9.00
N THR A 94 -4.66 -24.13 -8.88
CA THR A 94 -4.27 -25.07 -7.82
C THR A 94 -3.50 -26.24 -8.44
N LYS A 95 -2.42 -26.71 -7.82
CA LYS A 95 -1.65 -27.87 -8.33
C LYS A 95 -2.27 -29.21 -7.91
N GLY A 96 -2.00 -30.28 -8.67
CA GLY A 96 -2.42 -31.65 -8.35
C GLY A 96 -3.31 -32.28 -9.42
N ILE A 97 -3.74 -33.53 -9.18
CA ILE A 97 -4.51 -34.33 -10.16
C ILE A 97 -5.87 -33.71 -10.52
N ASN A 98 -6.47 -32.95 -9.60
CA ASN A 98 -7.72 -32.22 -9.78
C ASN A 98 -7.49 -30.71 -9.73
N GLY A 99 -6.35 -30.26 -10.25
CA GLY A 99 -6.00 -28.85 -10.31
C GLY A 99 -7.05 -28.05 -11.07
N THR A 100 -7.37 -26.87 -10.56
CA THR A 100 -8.27 -25.90 -11.18
C THR A 100 -7.44 -24.78 -11.80
N CYS A 101 -7.95 -24.15 -12.86
CA CYS A 101 -7.35 -22.95 -13.42
C CYS A 101 -8.41 -21.96 -13.90
N GLN A 102 -8.14 -20.68 -13.64
CA GLN A 102 -8.82 -19.54 -14.23
C GLN A 102 -7.78 -18.61 -14.83
N THR A 103 -7.96 -18.28 -16.11
CA THR A 103 -7.14 -17.29 -16.81
C THR A 103 -7.97 -16.02 -16.97
N ILE A 104 -7.39 -14.89 -16.57
CA ILE A 104 -8.01 -13.57 -16.67
C ILE A 104 -7.11 -12.67 -17.53
N GLU A 105 -7.72 -11.87 -18.40
CA GLU A 105 -7.05 -10.80 -19.13
C GLU A 105 -7.56 -9.44 -18.61
N PHE A 106 -6.69 -8.70 -17.93
CA PHE A 106 -6.98 -7.41 -17.32
C PHE A 106 -6.71 -6.22 -18.24
N GLY A 107 -5.97 -6.40 -19.34
CA GLY A 107 -5.59 -5.32 -20.26
C GLY A 107 -4.52 -4.36 -19.71
N VAL A 108 -4.09 -4.55 -18.46
CA VAL A 108 -3.03 -3.80 -17.78
C VAL A 108 -2.02 -4.76 -17.16
N GLY A 109 -0.73 -4.42 -17.21
CA GLY A 109 0.36 -5.24 -16.67
C GLY A 109 0.48 -5.19 -15.15
N ILE A 110 1.60 -5.67 -14.58
CA ILE A 110 1.87 -5.63 -13.13
C ILE A 110 2.26 -4.21 -12.66
N PRO A 111 2.18 -3.90 -11.36
CA PRO A 111 2.62 -2.60 -10.85
C PRO A 111 4.07 -2.31 -11.23
N ARG A 112 4.33 -1.10 -11.71
CA ARG A 112 5.69 -0.63 -11.99
C ARG A 112 6.43 -0.33 -10.67
N PRO A 113 7.77 -0.33 -10.67
CA PRO A 113 8.56 0.12 -9.53
C PRO A 113 8.14 1.48 -8.96
N ASP A 114 7.71 2.38 -9.85
CA ASP A 114 7.28 3.75 -9.54
C ASP A 114 5.76 3.90 -9.37
N PHE A 115 4.99 2.84 -9.07
CA PHE A 115 3.52 2.92 -9.04
C PHE A 115 2.94 3.96 -8.05
N LEU A 116 3.73 4.41 -7.06
CA LEU A 116 3.38 5.47 -6.12
C LEU A 116 3.76 6.88 -6.59
N ASP A 117 4.34 7.05 -7.79
CA ASP A 117 4.66 8.37 -8.33
C ASP A 117 3.38 9.22 -8.42
N GLY A 118 3.42 10.45 -7.90
CA GLY A 118 2.25 11.32 -7.75
C GLY A 118 1.23 10.84 -6.70
N ALA A 119 1.65 10.07 -5.70
CA ALA A 119 0.86 9.81 -4.50
C ALA A 119 0.86 11.02 -3.56
N ASN A 120 -0.19 11.17 -2.75
CA ASN A 120 -0.36 12.28 -1.83
C ASN A 120 0.19 11.91 -0.46
N TYR A 121 1.11 12.71 0.09
CA TYR A 121 1.70 12.46 1.40
C TYR A 121 0.74 12.88 2.52
N LEU A 122 0.47 11.97 3.45
CA LEU A 122 -0.48 12.17 4.55
C LEU A 122 0.19 12.43 5.91
N GLY A 123 1.52 12.46 5.96
CA GLY A 123 2.30 12.59 7.19
C GLY A 123 2.80 11.24 7.73
N THR A 124 3.18 11.23 9.01
CA THR A 124 3.73 10.05 9.67
C THR A 124 2.75 9.39 10.62
N GLN A 125 2.75 8.06 10.68
CA GLN A 125 1.93 7.27 11.63
C GLN A 125 2.71 6.09 12.18
N VAL A 126 2.46 5.69 13.43
CA VAL A 126 3.01 4.44 13.98
C VAL A 126 2.15 3.26 13.53
N LYS A 127 2.77 2.29 12.87
CA LYS A 127 2.10 1.09 12.37
C LYS A 127 2.98 -0.14 12.54
N ASP A 128 2.42 -1.20 13.13
CA ASP A 128 3.11 -2.48 13.37
C ASP A 128 4.47 -2.33 14.08
N GLY A 129 4.61 -1.29 14.92
CA GLY A 129 5.84 -0.97 15.65
C GLY A 129 6.81 -0.02 14.93
N PHE A 130 6.49 0.43 13.72
CA PHE A 130 7.34 1.32 12.90
C PHE A 130 6.74 2.71 12.79
N LEU A 131 7.58 3.75 12.85
CA LEU A 131 7.18 5.09 12.43
C LEU A 131 7.20 5.13 10.90
N CYS A 132 6.04 5.25 10.28
CA CYS A 132 5.89 5.16 8.84
C CYS A 132 5.55 6.52 8.22
N ASN A 133 6.16 6.83 7.09
CA ASN A 133 5.60 7.76 6.11
C ASN A 133 4.35 7.12 5.49
N VAL A 134 3.30 7.91 5.30
CA VAL A 134 2.03 7.44 4.74
C VAL A 134 1.71 8.19 3.47
N TRP A 135 1.39 7.46 2.40
CA TRP A 135 0.86 8.03 1.16
C TRP A 135 -0.47 7.41 0.79
N GLU A 136 -1.29 8.21 0.12
CA GLU A 136 -2.51 7.78 -0.54
C GLU A 136 -2.35 7.90 -2.06
N LYS A 137 -2.80 6.90 -2.81
CA LYS A 137 -2.82 6.93 -4.27
C LYS A 137 -4.22 6.59 -4.76
N VAL A 138 -4.77 7.49 -5.59
CA VAL A 138 -6.05 7.35 -6.32
C VAL A 138 -7.22 6.91 -5.43
N ASP A 139 -7.25 7.38 -4.18
CA ASP A 139 -8.29 7.10 -3.16
C ASP A 139 -8.54 5.58 -2.91
N PHE A 140 -7.58 4.73 -3.29
CA PHE A 140 -7.70 3.28 -3.24
C PHE A 140 -6.54 2.62 -2.47
N ILE A 141 -5.33 3.18 -2.57
CA ILE A 141 -4.12 2.61 -1.97
C ILE A 141 -3.68 3.51 -0.82
N TRP A 142 -3.48 2.94 0.36
CA TRP A 142 -2.68 3.55 1.43
C TRP A 142 -1.40 2.76 1.59
N TYR A 143 -0.26 3.44 1.52
CA TYR A 143 1.05 2.83 1.58
C TYR A 143 1.84 3.36 2.78
N TYR A 144 2.38 2.45 3.57
CA TYR A 144 3.14 2.74 4.78
C TYR A 144 4.58 2.28 4.57
N GLU A 145 5.51 3.23 4.57
CA GLU A 145 6.95 2.98 4.46
C GLU A 145 7.63 3.40 5.76
N ASP A 146 8.46 2.53 6.33
CA ASP A 146 9.25 2.87 7.51
C ASP A 146 10.16 4.09 7.22
N VAL A 147 10.07 5.11 8.08
CA VAL A 147 10.86 6.34 7.96
C VAL A 147 12.36 6.02 8.01
N ALA A 148 12.76 5.08 8.87
CA ALA A 148 14.17 4.81 9.14
C ALA A 148 14.82 4.00 8.00
N THR A 149 14.15 2.93 7.55
CA THR A 149 14.75 1.97 6.60
C THR A 149 14.23 2.09 5.17
N LYS A 150 13.19 2.90 4.94
CA LYS A 150 12.52 3.04 3.65
C LYS A 150 11.86 1.75 3.13
N ARG A 151 11.70 0.74 3.99
CA ARG A 151 11.06 -0.52 3.62
C ARG A 151 9.53 -0.41 3.70
N PRO A 152 8.80 -1.18 2.88
CA PRO A 152 7.35 -1.31 3.02
C PRO A 152 7.00 -1.97 4.36
N VAL A 153 6.00 -1.42 5.07
CA VAL A 153 5.49 -1.97 6.34
C VAL A 153 4.06 -2.49 6.18
N ARG A 154 3.23 -1.76 5.43
CA ARG A 154 1.83 -2.09 5.21
C ARG A 154 1.34 -1.44 3.93
N TRP A 155 0.39 -2.09 3.28
CA TRP A 155 -0.47 -1.41 2.31
C TRP A 155 -1.92 -1.86 2.44
N ASP A 156 -2.83 -0.92 2.30
CA ASP A 156 -4.27 -1.14 2.38
C ASP A 156 -4.92 -0.79 1.04
N PHE A 157 -5.81 -1.66 0.57
CA PHE A 157 -6.60 -1.47 -0.65
C PHE A 157 -8.08 -1.33 -0.29
N TYR A 158 -8.71 -0.21 -0.64
CA TYR A 158 -10.12 0.02 -0.35
C TYR A 158 -11.05 -0.57 -1.43
N ASP A 159 -11.95 -1.47 -1.06
CA ASP A 159 -12.89 -2.15 -1.97
C ASP A 159 -14.13 -1.29 -2.29
N GLY A 160 -13.92 -0.18 -2.98
CA GLY A 160 -15.01 0.53 -3.64
C GLY A 160 -15.41 -0.20 -4.92
N LYS A 161 -16.09 -1.36 -4.87
CA LYS A 161 -16.65 -2.09 -6.05
C LYS A 161 -15.70 -2.48 -7.19
N TYR A 162 -14.40 -2.16 -7.12
CA TYR A 162 -13.45 -2.32 -8.22
C TYR A 162 -12.17 -3.04 -7.77
N ILE A 163 -12.32 -4.10 -6.98
CA ILE A 163 -11.20 -4.95 -6.52
C ILE A 163 -10.49 -5.72 -7.65
N TRP A 164 -10.92 -5.56 -8.91
CA TRP A 164 -10.30 -6.20 -10.08
C TRP A 164 -9.22 -5.35 -10.75
N LEU A 165 -8.98 -4.13 -10.25
CA LEU A 165 -7.99 -3.20 -10.78
C LEU A 165 -6.68 -3.24 -9.96
N LEU A 166 -6.03 -4.41 -9.93
CA LEU A 166 -4.57 -4.39 -9.85
C LEU A 166 -4.09 -3.80 -11.18
N VAL A 167 -3.87 -2.48 -11.15
CA VAL A 167 -3.13 -1.63 -12.10
C VAL A 167 -3.95 -0.48 -12.70
N LEU A 168 -3.77 0.67 -12.04
CA LEU A 168 -3.74 2.07 -12.53
C LEU A 168 -4.59 2.39 -13.78
N PHE A 169 -5.64 3.21 -13.64
CA PHE A 169 -5.73 4.59 -14.18
C PHE A 169 -7.13 5.24 -13.97
N ARG A 170 -7.10 6.53 -13.56
CA ARG A 170 -8.11 7.61 -13.67
C ARG A 170 -9.61 7.26 -13.58
N VAL A 171 -10.13 7.18 -12.37
CA VAL A 171 -11.53 7.52 -12.08
C VAL A 171 -11.57 8.38 -10.81
N ASP A 172 -12.29 9.51 -10.84
CA ASP A 172 -12.55 10.39 -9.68
C ASP A 172 -13.37 9.58 -8.65
N ALA A 173 -12.68 8.89 -7.75
CA ALA A 173 -13.27 7.99 -6.76
C ALA A 173 -13.63 8.75 -5.49
N ARG A 174 -14.50 9.76 -5.62
CA ARG A 174 -15.16 10.39 -4.48
C ARG A 174 -16.18 9.45 -3.84
N TYR A 175 -15.75 8.46 -3.07
CA TYR A 175 -16.62 7.75 -2.12
C TYR A 175 -15.93 7.51 -0.78
N ARG A 176 -16.35 8.33 0.18
CA ARG A 176 -15.95 8.30 1.58
C ARG A 176 -16.24 6.95 2.24
N LEU A 177 -15.44 6.66 3.26
CA LEU A 177 -15.78 5.92 4.48
C LEU A 177 -17.30 5.84 4.69
N ASN A 178 -17.83 4.63 4.86
CA ASN A 178 -19.21 4.48 5.32
C ASN A 178 -19.41 5.27 6.64
N GLN A 179 -20.65 5.68 6.89
CA GLN A 179 -21.11 6.45 8.05
C GLN A 179 -20.81 5.83 9.44
N TYR A 180 -20.05 4.73 9.49
CA TYR A 180 -19.67 3.99 10.69
C TYR A 180 -18.15 3.75 10.80
N GLY A 181 -17.32 4.33 9.92
CA GLY A 181 -15.84 4.24 10.03
C GLY A 181 -15.26 2.85 9.78
N LYS A 182 -15.98 1.94 9.12
CA LYS A 182 -15.50 0.58 8.81
C LYS A 182 -14.78 0.56 7.46
N PHE A 183 -13.47 0.36 7.48
CA PHE A 183 -12.68 0.04 6.29
C PHE A 183 -13.21 -1.27 5.67
N SER A 184 -13.62 -1.20 4.40
CA SER A 184 -14.08 -2.34 3.61
C SER A 184 -13.06 -2.56 2.51
N GLY A 185 -12.05 -3.39 2.77
CA GLY A 185 -10.92 -3.54 1.87
C GLY A 185 -9.96 -4.65 2.31
N ILE A 186 -8.87 -4.82 1.56
CA ILE A 186 -7.79 -5.73 1.90
C ILE A 186 -6.77 -4.97 2.74
N ILE A 187 -6.44 -5.52 3.90
CA ILE A 187 -5.37 -5.01 4.76
C ILE A 187 -4.18 -5.95 4.63
N THR A 188 -3.01 -5.42 4.30
CA THR A 188 -1.79 -6.21 4.13
C THR A 188 -0.70 -5.73 5.07
N HIS A 189 -0.25 -6.61 5.96
CA HIS A 189 0.93 -6.41 6.79
C HIS A 189 2.13 -7.07 6.13
N VAL A 190 3.24 -6.34 5.98
CA VAL A 190 4.49 -6.88 5.43
C VAL A 190 5.32 -7.45 6.57
N MET A 191 5.43 -8.78 6.61
CA MET A 191 6.13 -9.50 7.68
C MET A 191 7.63 -9.55 7.43
N THR A 192 8.02 -9.83 6.19
CA THR A 192 9.41 -9.82 5.73
C THR A 192 9.48 -9.13 4.36
N PHE A 193 10.63 -8.54 4.05
CA PHE A 193 10.89 -7.91 2.77
C PHE A 193 12.37 -8.08 2.41
N GLU A 194 12.65 -8.75 1.30
CA GLU A 194 13.98 -9.09 0.83
C GLU A 194 14.17 -8.55 -0.60
N ALA A 195 14.82 -7.40 -0.72
CA ALA A 195 15.14 -6.79 -2.00
C ALA A 195 16.17 -7.64 -2.77
N GLY A 196 15.98 -7.79 -4.08
CA GLY A 196 16.84 -8.58 -4.96
C GLY A 196 16.56 -10.09 -4.98
N ALA A 197 15.62 -10.58 -4.15
CA ALA A 197 15.25 -11.98 -4.15
C ALA A 197 14.49 -12.37 -5.43
N THR A 198 14.74 -13.61 -5.90
CA THR A 198 14.16 -14.12 -7.15
C THR A 198 13.57 -15.51 -6.97
N LEU A 199 12.50 -15.82 -7.72
CA LEU A 199 11.86 -17.13 -7.73
C LEU A 199 12.31 -17.96 -8.95
N PRO A 200 12.64 -19.26 -8.80
CA PRO A 200 12.95 -20.13 -9.93
C PRO A 200 11.78 -20.26 -10.91
N ASP A 201 12.08 -20.28 -12.21
CA ASP A 201 11.06 -20.30 -13.27
C ASP A 201 10.17 -21.57 -13.23
N SER A 202 10.69 -22.67 -12.68
CA SER A 202 9.95 -23.92 -12.48
C SER A 202 8.75 -23.78 -11.54
N VAL A 203 8.73 -22.78 -10.66
CA VAL A 203 7.62 -22.51 -9.73
C VAL A 203 6.54 -21.66 -10.38
N VAL A 204 6.96 -20.75 -11.27
CA VAL A 204 6.11 -19.72 -11.89
C VAL A 204 5.24 -20.26 -13.02
N GLN A 205 5.70 -21.30 -13.73
CA GLN A 205 5.00 -21.76 -14.92
C GLN A 205 3.62 -22.35 -14.59
N ALA A 206 2.59 -21.80 -15.23
CA ALA A 206 1.22 -22.30 -15.12
C ALA A 206 1.12 -23.72 -15.70
N PRO A 207 0.32 -24.62 -15.10
CA PRO A 207 0.14 -25.97 -15.61
C PRO A 207 -0.54 -26.00 -16.99
N HIS A 208 -0.32 -27.07 -17.76
CA HIS A 208 -0.81 -27.19 -19.15
C HIS A 208 -2.34 -26.99 -19.29
N TYR A 209 -3.12 -27.38 -18.28
CA TYR A 209 -4.59 -27.23 -18.28
C TYR A 209 -5.06 -25.78 -18.15
N CYS A 210 -4.17 -24.83 -17.83
CA CYS A 210 -4.50 -23.40 -17.88
C CYS A 210 -4.65 -22.86 -19.31
N PHE A 211 -4.02 -23.51 -20.29
CA PHE A 211 -3.95 -23.03 -21.67
C PHE A 211 -5.06 -23.59 -22.58
N THR A 212 -5.99 -24.37 -22.03
CA THR A 212 -7.09 -25.00 -22.79
C THR A 212 -8.41 -24.25 -22.68
N ALA A 213 -8.60 -23.44 -21.64
CA ALA A 213 -9.81 -22.64 -21.44
C ALA A 213 -9.69 -21.27 -22.12
N LYS A 214 -10.79 -20.75 -22.64
CA LYS A 214 -10.84 -19.35 -23.10
C LYS A 214 -10.63 -18.42 -21.90
N PRO A 215 -9.74 -17.42 -21.99
CA PRO A 215 -9.58 -16.41 -20.95
C PRO A 215 -10.91 -15.70 -20.68
N LYS A 216 -11.18 -15.39 -19.41
CA LYS A 216 -12.21 -14.43 -19.07
C LYS A 216 -11.62 -13.04 -19.31
N ARG A 217 -12.20 -12.32 -20.26
CA ARG A 217 -11.90 -10.91 -20.45
C ARG A 217 -12.70 -10.14 -19.41
N GLU A 218 -12.01 -9.38 -18.57
CA GLU A 218 -12.68 -8.40 -17.73
C GLU A 218 -12.81 -7.13 -18.56
N ASP A 219 -14.05 -6.70 -18.85
CA ASP A 219 -14.27 -5.45 -19.57
C ASP A 219 -13.95 -4.29 -18.62
N VAL A 220 -12.84 -3.59 -18.87
CA VAL A 220 -12.34 -2.41 -18.15
C VAL A 220 -13.17 -1.17 -18.49
#